data_AF-A0A6M3M2D3-F1
#
_entry.id   AF-A0A6M3M2D3-F1
#
_cell.length_a   1.000
_cell.length_b   1.000
_cell.length_c   1.000
_cell.angle_alpha   90.00
_cell.angle_beta   90.00
_cell.angle_gamma   90.00
#
_symmetry.space_group_name_H-M   'P 1'
#
loop_
_entity.id
_entity.type
_entity.pdbx_description
1 polymer ?
#
loop_
_entity_poly.entity_id
_entity_poly.type
_entity_poly.pdbx_seq_one_letter_code
_entity_poly.pdbx_strand_id
1 'polypeptide(L)' 'MNEQQRDHQTAITWIEGELDNTRRSVGQLNASAAARSAITLSFLLRAISEDEQRMYTARIDMIYAAHNAKLPQGVPA' A
#
# COMPACT_ATOMS: atom_id res chain seq x y z
N MET A 1 -5.04 -23.96 11.28
CA MET A 1 -4.56 -22.60 11.00
C MET A 1 -4.23 -21.97 12.34
N ASN A 2 -2.97 -21.59 12.58
CA ASN A 2 -2.58 -20.96 13.84
C ASN A 2 -2.99 -19.47 13.86
N GLU A 3 -3.00 -18.84 15.02
CA GLU A 3 -3.42 -17.43 15.19
C GLU A 3 -2.52 -16.49 14.38
N GLN A 4 -1.21 -16.68 14.42
CA GLN A 4 -0.23 -15.91 13.63
C GLN A 4 -0.51 -15.93 12.12
N GLN A 5 -0.88 -17.08 11.56
CA GLN A 5 -1.20 -17.27 10.15
C GLN A 5 -2.51 -16.56 9.78
N ARG A 6 -3.49 -16.56 10.69
CA ARG A 6 -4.74 -15.81 10.50
C ARG A 6 -4.50 -14.31 10.55
N ASP A 7 -3.68 -13.84 11.48
CA ASP A 7 -3.35 -12.43 11.64
C ASP A 7 -2.57 -11.94 10.41
N HIS A 8 -1.61 -12.73 9.95
CA HIS A 8 -0.88 -12.49 8.71
C HIS A 8 -1.81 -12.41 7.49
N GLN A 9 -2.71 -13.39 7.31
CA GLN A 9 -3.66 -13.40 6.20
C GLN A 9 -4.62 -12.19 6.25
N THR A 10 -5.03 -11.80 7.46
CA THR A 10 -5.91 -10.64 7.67
C THR A 10 -5.17 -9.35 7.31
N ALA A 11 -3.92 -9.20 7.75
CA ALA A 11 -3.07 -8.07 7.42
C ALA A 11 -2.86 -7.94 5.90
N ILE A 12 -2.49 -9.03 5.22
CA ILE A 12 -2.33 -9.05 3.76
C ILE A 12 -3.62 -8.63 3.06
N THR A 13 -4.76 -9.20 3.45
CA THR A 13 -6.06 -8.92 2.84
C THR A 13 -6.40 -7.43 2.96
N TRP A 14 -6.15 -6.85 4.13
CA TRP A 14 -6.41 -5.43 4.35
C TRP A 14 -5.45 -4.53 3.57
N ILE A 15 -4.15 -4.84 3.55
CA ILE A 15 -3.15 -4.08 2.78
C ILE A 15 -3.49 -4.10 1.29
N GLU A 16 -3.81 -5.27 0.71
CA GLU A 16 -4.19 -5.37 -0.70
C GLU A 16 -5.47 -4.57 -1.02
N GLY A 17 -6.44 -4.57 -0.11
CA GLY A 17 -7.65 -3.74 -0.23
C GLY A 17 -7.33 -2.25 -0.29
N GLU A 18 -6.47 -1.76 0.62
CA GLU A 18 -6.07 -0.35 0.63
C GLU A 18 -5.17 0.02 -0.56
N LEU A 19 -4.39 -0.91 -1.09
CA LEU A 19 -3.62 -0.69 -2.32
C LEU A 19 -4.54 -0.57 -3.54
N ASP A 20 -5.62 -1.36 -3.61
CA ASP A 20 -6.61 -1.21 -4.67
C ASP A 20 -7.39 0.10 -4.54
N ASN A 21 -7.76 0.50 -3.32
CA ASN A 21 -8.32 1.83 -3.04
C ASN A 21 -7.36 2.94 -3.49
N THR A 22 -6.08 2.83 -3.15
CA THR A 22 -5.05 3.79 -3.58
C THR A 22 -4.98 3.89 -5.10
N ARG A 23 -5.06 2.75 -5.82
CA ARG A 23 -5.06 2.72 -7.28
C ARG A 23 -6.30 3.41 -7.89
N ARG A 24 -7.47 3.28 -7.27
CA ARG A 24 -8.71 3.92 -7.73
C ARG A 24 -8.73 5.42 -7.45
N SER A 25 -8.14 5.82 -6.33
CA SER A 25 -8.11 7.21 -5.86
C SER A 25 -6.80 7.94 -6.20
N VAL A 26 -5.93 7.33 -7.02
CA VAL A 26 -4.62 7.89 -7.37
C VAL A 26 -4.82 9.24 -8.07
N GLY A 27 -4.26 10.30 -7.47
CA GLY A 27 -4.49 11.70 -7.84
C GLY A 27 -5.24 12.52 -6.80
N GLN A 28 -5.89 11.89 -5.81
CA GLN A 28 -6.42 12.59 -4.64
C GLN A 28 -5.33 12.82 -3.59
N LEU A 29 -5.41 13.96 -2.89
CA LEU A 29 -4.58 14.23 -1.72
C LEU A 29 -4.77 13.09 -0.70
N ASN A 30 -3.65 12.53 -0.21
CA ASN A 30 -3.62 11.47 0.78
C ASN A 30 -4.21 10.11 0.35
N ALA A 31 -4.35 9.83 -0.94
CA ALA A 31 -4.89 8.56 -1.44
C ALA A 31 -4.15 7.32 -0.88
N SER A 32 -2.84 7.41 -0.63
CA SER A 32 -2.05 6.31 -0.06
C SER A 32 -1.92 6.34 1.46
N ALA A 33 -2.52 7.31 2.16
CA ALA A 33 -2.35 7.43 3.60
C ALA A 33 -2.92 6.21 4.35
N ALA A 34 -4.08 5.71 3.90
CA ALA A 34 -4.69 4.49 4.43
C ALA A 34 -3.79 3.27 4.19
N ALA A 35 -3.31 3.06 2.96
CA ALA A 35 -2.40 1.95 2.64
C ALA A 35 -1.09 2.00 3.45
N ARG A 36 -0.45 3.18 3.56
CA ARG A 36 0.77 3.35 4.38
C ARG A 36 0.52 3.06 5.86
N SER A 37 -0.65 3.46 6.37
CA SER A 37 -1.04 3.22 7.76
C SER A 37 -1.29 1.72 8.02
N ALA A 38 -1.99 1.05 7.09
CA ALA A 38 -2.25 -0.40 7.16
C ALA A 38 -0.95 -1.22 7.13
N ILE A 39 0.00 -0.86 6.25
CA ILE A 39 1.33 -1.48 6.18
C ILE A 39 2.09 -1.28 7.50
N THR A 40 2.13 -0.04 7.99
CA THR A 40 2.85 0.29 9.23
C THR A 40 2.27 -0.46 10.44
N LEU A 41 0.94 -0.47 10.59
CA LEU A 41 0.28 -1.18 11.68
C LEU A 41 0.54 -2.69 11.61
N SER A 42 0.44 -3.27 10.42
CA SER A 42 0.70 -4.70 10.21
C SER A 42 2.13 -5.09 10.57
N PHE A 43 3.11 -4.23 10.26
CA PHE A 43 4.51 -4.45 10.65
C PHE A 43 4.72 -4.34 12.16
N LEU A 44 4.14 -3.31 12.81
CA LEU A 44 4.23 -3.12 14.26
C LEU A 44 3.61 -4.30 15.03
N LEU A 45 2.50 -4.86 14.52
CA LEU A 45 1.84 -6.04 15.07
C LEU A 45 2.58 -7.36 14.76
N ARG A 46 3.72 -7.31 14.05
CA ARG A 46 4.46 -8.50 13.58
C ARG A 46 3.61 -9.44 12.72
N ALA A 47 2.56 -8.90 12.10
CA ALA A 47 1.72 -9.64 11.17
C ALA A 47 2.39 -9.77 9.80
N ILE A 48 3.34 -8.90 9.46
CA ILE A 48 4.17 -8.99 8.24
C ILE A 48 5.65 -8.84 8.60
N SER A 49 6.51 -9.39 7.75
CA SER A 49 7.97 -9.24 7.83
C SER A 49 8.46 -7.88 7.30
N GLU A 50 9.72 -7.57 7.56
CA GLU A 50 10.36 -6.36 7.04
C GLU A 50 10.47 -6.37 5.50
N ASP A 51 10.74 -7.54 4.91
CA ASP A 51 10.78 -7.69 3.45
C ASP A 51 9.42 -7.39 2.82
N GLU A 52 8.33 -7.86 3.44
CA GLU A 52 6.97 -7.56 3.01
C GLU A 52 6.62 -6.08 3.18
N GLN A 53 7.03 -5.46 4.29
CA GLN A 53 6.84 -4.02 4.50
C GLN A 53 7.51 -3.21 3.39
N ARG A 54 8.76 -3.56 3.02
CA ARG A 54 9.50 -2.91 1.93
C ARG A 54 8.81 -3.16 0.58
N MET A 55 8.39 -4.41 0.32
CA MET A 55 7.65 -4.78 -0.89
C MET A 55 6.37 -3.95 -1.05
N TYR A 56 5.56 -3.84 0.00
CA TYR A 56 4.31 -3.09 -0.06
C TYR A 56 4.52 -1.58 -0.19
N THR A 57 5.54 -1.04 0.47
CA THR A 57 5.94 0.37 0.29
C THR A 57 6.34 0.65 -1.16
N ALA A 58 7.19 -0.19 -1.74
CA ALA A 58 7.60 -0.06 -3.14
C ALA A 58 6.41 -0.18 -4.10
N ARG A 59 5.40 -0.98 -3.76
CA ARG A 59 4.18 -1.11 -4.57
C ARG A 59 3.32 0.17 -4.57
N ILE A 60 3.29 0.92 -3.47
CA ILE A 60 2.68 2.27 -3.44
C ILE A 60 3.42 3.20 -4.39
N ASP A 61 4.75 3.19 -4.36
CA ASP A 61 5.56 4.04 -5.23
C ASP A 61 5.35 3.69 -6.71
N MET A 62 5.23 2.41 -7.04
CA MET A 62 4.88 1.96 -8.40
C MET A 62 3.50 2.44 -8.85
N ILE A 63 2.50 2.49 -7.95
CA ILE A 63 1.17 3.01 -8.28
C ILE A 63 1.26 4.50 -8.68
N TYR A 64 2.01 5.30 -7.92
CA TYR A 64 2.21 6.72 -8.25
C TYR A 64 3.06 6.91 -9.50
N ALA A 65 4.13 6.13 -9.69
CA ALA A 65 4.96 6.20 -10.90
C ALA A 65 4.13 5.88 -12.15
N ALA A 66 3.28 4.85 -12.08
CA ALA A 66 2.39 4.46 -13.18
C ALA A 66 1.31 5.52 -13.46
N HIS A 67 0.83 6.23 -12.44
CA HIS A 67 -0.10 7.35 -12.64
C HIS A 67 0.60 8.56 -13.27
N ASN A 68 1.77 8.95 -12.76
CA ASN A 68 2.54 10.08 -13.29
C ASN A 68 3.01 9.85 -14.73
N ALA A 69 3.34 8.60 -15.09
CA ALA A 69 3.69 8.24 -16.46
C ALA A 69 2.52 8.39 -17.45
N LYS A 70 1.26 8.35 -16.96
CA LYS A 70 0.06 8.57 -17.77
C LYS A 70 -0.32 10.06 -17.90
N LEU A 71 0.22 10.92 -17.02
CA LEU A 71 0.00 12.36 -17.13
C LEU A 71 0.89 12.92 -18.25
N PRO A 72 0.37 13.79 -19.13
CA PRO A 72 1.19 14.44 -20.14
C PRO A 72 2.30 15.22 -19.43
N GLN A 73 3.54 14.99 -19.86
CA GLN A 73 4.73 15.68 -19.35
C GLN A 73 4.63 17.17 -19.69
N GLY A 74 4.01 17.97 -18.81
CA GLY A 74 3.78 19.38 -19.10
C GLY A 74 2.95 20.18 -18.13
N VAL A 75 2.61 19.67 -16.94
CA VAL A 75 2.01 20.49 -15.88
C VAL A 75 2.94 20.46 -14.68
N PRO A 76 3.71 21.55 -14.42
CA PRO A 76 4.46 21.64 -13.16
C PRO A 76 3.48 21.66 -11.99
N ALA A 77 3.89 21.02 -10.90
CA ALA A 77 3.18 20.98 -9.62
C ALA A 77 3.02 22.37 -9.00
#